data_AF-A0A353U0T3-F1
#
_entry.id   AF-A0A353U0T3-F1
#
_cell.length_a   1.000
_cell.length_b   1.000
_cell.length_c   1.000
_cell.angle_alpha   90.00
_cell.angle_beta   90.00
_cell.angle_gamma   90.00
#
_symmetry.space_group_name_H-M   'P 1'
#
loop_
_entity.id
_entity.type
_entity.pdbx_description
1 polymer ?
#
loop_
_entity_poly.entity_id
_entity_poly.type
_entity_poly.pdbx_seq_one_letter_code
_entity_poly.pdbx_strand_id
1 'polypeptide(L)'
;MEKKVFKIDELAIELAEGRCEKHLEAIQDCLNGFKALNMGNLTDKVFAAVVAGNPEALRPAWDKKIDDEVADITTNPAIAKRLRVDADQPFDEWADTVKQAFEERNAPGRAGEALAHFFSFEKGRAAINHQAIKEHYTSYWSEDGLHLLSLAEQAKKVLDEITAFMKEKGVNLLKQPVLPGDRPFMVMGYTMPGYDPILRQREGNIVINEEEIANHF
;
A
#
# COMPACT_ATOMS: atom_id res chain seq x y z
N MET A 1 13.50 13.26 9.05
CA MET A 1 13.57 12.17 10.05
C MET A 1 13.40 10.87 9.30
N GLU A 2 14.28 9.88 9.51
CA GLU A 2 14.09 8.53 8.95
C GLU A 2 12.87 7.89 9.62
N LYS A 3 11.93 7.37 8.82
CA LYS A 3 10.75 6.67 9.33
C LYS A 3 11.16 5.29 9.84
N LYS A 4 10.91 4.97 11.11
CA LYS A 4 11.17 3.64 11.66
C LYS A 4 10.11 2.66 11.16
N VAL A 5 10.53 1.60 10.48
CA VAL A 5 9.63 0.53 10.00
C VAL A 5 9.11 -0.26 11.19
N PHE A 6 7.80 -0.49 11.23
CA PHE A 6 7.13 -1.31 12.24
C PHE A 6 6.89 -2.74 11.72
N LYS A 7 6.24 -2.85 10.56
CA LYS A 7 5.85 -4.13 9.98
C LYS A 7 5.96 -4.07 8.46
N ILE A 8 6.43 -5.16 7.87
CA ILE A 8 6.38 -5.40 6.44
C ILE A 8 5.51 -6.64 6.25
N ASP A 9 4.44 -6.53 5.46
CA ASP A 9 3.64 -7.69 5.09
C ASP A 9 4.20 -8.34 3.81
N GLU A 10 5.21 -9.20 3.97
CA GLU A 10 5.90 -9.85 2.85
C GLU A 10 4.94 -10.70 2.00
N LEU A 11 3.96 -11.37 2.63
CA LEU A 11 2.96 -12.16 1.91
C LEU A 11 2.04 -11.27 1.07
N ALA A 12 1.60 -10.12 1.61
CA ALA A 12 0.78 -9.18 0.85
C ALA A 12 1.56 -8.57 -0.32
N ILE A 13 2.85 -8.28 -0.15
CA ILE A 13 3.75 -7.82 -1.22
C ILE A 13 3.83 -8.88 -2.33
N GLU A 14 4.19 -10.12 -2.01
CA GLU A 14 4.33 -11.21 -2.99
C GLU A 14 3.01 -11.44 -3.75
N LEU A 15 1.89 -11.47 -3.03
CA LEU A 15 0.57 -11.62 -3.65
C LEU A 15 0.21 -10.41 -4.54
N ALA A 16 0.60 -9.18 -4.18
CA ALA A 16 0.37 -7.99 -4.99
C ALA A 16 1.22 -7.99 -6.27
N GLU A 17 2.50 -8.36 -6.17
CA GLU A 17 3.40 -8.50 -7.31
C GLU A 17 2.88 -9.53 -8.32
N GLY A 18 2.56 -10.75 -7.86
CA GLY A 18 2.01 -11.80 -8.74
C GLY A 18 0.65 -11.45 -9.35
N ARG A 19 -0.08 -10.48 -8.78
CA ARG A 19 -1.29 -9.90 -9.39
C ARG A 19 -0.95 -8.88 -10.45
N CYS A 20 -0.04 -7.95 -10.17
CA CYS A 20 0.42 -6.96 -11.15
C CYS A 20 1.01 -7.63 -12.40
N GLU A 21 1.75 -8.73 -12.24
CA GLU A 21 2.28 -9.53 -13.36
C GLU A 21 1.19 -9.97 -14.35
N LYS A 22 0.03 -10.42 -13.85
CA LYS A 22 -1.09 -10.88 -14.69
C LYS A 22 -1.71 -9.78 -15.53
N HIS A 23 -1.59 -8.52 -15.10
CA HIS A 23 -2.20 -7.37 -15.76
C HIS A 23 -1.21 -6.54 -16.57
N LEU A 24 0.09 -6.80 -16.41
CA LEU A 24 1.15 -6.07 -17.11
C LEU A 24 1.01 -6.18 -18.63
N GLU A 25 0.70 -7.38 -19.13
CA GLU A 25 0.51 -7.66 -20.56
C GLU A 25 -0.68 -6.88 -21.12
N ALA A 26 -1.83 -6.91 -20.46
CA ALA A 26 -3.02 -6.16 -20.87
C ALA A 26 -2.78 -4.64 -20.92
N ILE A 27 -2.04 -4.09 -19.94
CA ILE A 27 -1.65 -2.67 -19.96
C ILE A 27 -0.71 -2.39 -21.14
N GLN A 28 0.26 -3.28 -21.39
CA GLN A 28 1.18 -3.13 -22.50
C GLN A 28 0.47 -3.21 -23.86
N ASP A 29 -0.53 -4.08 -24.00
CA ASP A 29 -1.34 -4.20 -25.22
C ASP A 29 -2.16 -2.94 -25.47
N CYS A 30 -2.73 -2.34 -24.42
CA CYS A 30 -3.40 -1.05 -24.53
C CYS A 30 -2.45 0.06 -25.01
N LEU A 31 -1.21 0.09 -24.51
CA LEU A 31 -0.19 1.04 -24.96
C LEU A 31 0.25 0.76 -26.41
N ASN A 32 0.40 -0.51 -26.78
CA ASN A 32 0.73 -0.90 -28.14
C ASN A 32 -0.39 -0.52 -29.11
N GLY A 33 -1.65 -0.69 -28.71
CA GLY A 33 -2.84 -0.26 -29.47
C GLY A 33 -2.84 1.25 -29.73
N PHE A 34 -2.59 2.07 -28.70
CA PHE A 34 -2.47 3.53 -28.86
C PHE A 34 -1.42 3.91 -29.91
N LYS A 35 -0.26 3.24 -29.89
CA LYS A 35 0.81 3.46 -30.86
C LYS A 35 0.44 2.95 -32.26
N ALA A 36 -0.22 1.80 -32.37
CA ALA A 36 -0.65 1.21 -33.63
C ALA A 36 -1.68 2.08 -34.36
N LEU A 37 -2.56 2.73 -33.60
CA LEU A 37 -3.52 3.71 -34.10
C LEU A 37 -2.90 5.07 -34.43
N ASN A 38 -1.57 5.19 -34.29
CA ASN A 38 -0.83 6.42 -34.53
C ASN A 38 -1.38 7.60 -33.72
N MET A 39 -1.93 7.38 -32.51
CA MET A 39 -2.53 8.47 -31.71
C MET A 39 -1.50 9.45 -31.15
N GLY A 40 -0.22 9.09 -31.19
CA GLY A 40 0.90 9.94 -30.78
C GLY A 40 2.03 9.14 -30.13
N ASN A 41 2.85 9.83 -29.35
CA ASN A 41 3.93 9.22 -28.59
C ASN A 41 3.43 8.65 -27.26
N LEU A 42 4.00 7.52 -26.82
CA LEU A 42 3.75 6.98 -25.49
C LEU A 42 4.44 7.85 -24.45
N THR A 43 3.64 8.49 -23.60
CA THR A 43 4.10 9.38 -22.53
C THR A 43 3.52 8.93 -21.19
N ASP A 44 4.04 9.47 -20.08
CA ASP A 44 3.51 9.20 -18.74
C ASP A 44 2.02 9.52 -18.62
N LYS A 45 1.52 10.52 -19.38
CA LYS A 45 0.10 10.86 -19.43
C LYS A 45 -0.74 9.78 -20.09
N VAL A 46 -0.26 9.20 -21.19
CA VAL A 46 -0.93 8.09 -21.89
C VAL A 46 -0.96 6.86 -20.98
N PHE A 47 0.17 6.56 -20.35
CA PHE A 47 0.26 5.49 -19.37
C PHE A 47 -0.72 5.68 -18.20
N ALA A 48 -0.73 6.87 -17.60
CA ALA A 48 -1.64 7.18 -16.49
C ALA A 48 -3.11 7.03 -16.90
N ALA A 49 -3.49 7.47 -18.11
CA ALA A 49 -4.84 7.30 -18.64
C ALA A 49 -5.22 5.82 -18.81
N VAL A 50 -4.33 5.00 -19.38
CA VAL A 50 -4.53 3.56 -19.55
C VAL A 50 -4.66 2.85 -18.20
N VAL A 51 -3.71 3.09 -17.29
CA VAL A 51 -3.71 2.44 -15.98
C VAL A 51 -4.89 2.89 -15.13
N ALA A 52 -5.35 4.14 -15.24
CA ALA A 52 -6.54 4.63 -14.55
C ALA A 52 -7.87 4.21 -15.21
N GLY A 53 -7.84 3.54 -16.37
CA GLY A 53 -9.07 3.19 -17.10
C GLY A 53 -9.82 4.42 -17.66
N ASN A 54 -9.12 5.53 -17.89
CA ASN A 54 -9.69 6.79 -18.35
C ASN A 54 -9.10 7.24 -19.70
N PRO A 55 -9.39 6.52 -20.80
CA PRO A 55 -8.89 6.87 -22.14
C PRO A 55 -9.40 8.23 -22.64
N GLU A 56 -10.59 8.68 -22.19
CA GLU A 56 -11.21 9.95 -22.59
C GLU A 56 -10.35 11.18 -22.25
N ALA A 57 -9.46 11.07 -21.26
CA ALA A 57 -8.47 12.11 -20.96
C ALA A 57 -7.56 12.43 -22.15
N LEU A 58 -7.44 11.53 -23.13
CA LEU A 58 -6.63 11.69 -24.35
C LEU A 58 -7.46 12.16 -25.55
N ARG A 59 -8.80 12.17 -25.46
CA ARG A 59 -9.70 12.53 -26.56
C ARG A 59 -9.43 13.93 -27.14
N PRO A 60 -9.22 14.99 -26.33
CA PRO A 60 -8.94 16.32 -26.89
C PRO A 60 -7.66 16.39 -27.74
N ALA A 61 -6.64 15.58 -27.41
CA ALA A 61 -5.41 15.53 -28.19
C ALA A 61 -5.62 14.76 -29.50
N TRP A 62 -6.46 13.71 -29.47
CA TRP A 62 -6.86 12.95 -30.65
C TRP A 62 -7.70 13.81 -31.62
N ASP A 63 -8.75 14.45 -31.12
CA ASP A 63 -9.65 15.27 -31.95
C ASP A 63 -8.89 16.39 -32.66
N LYS A 64 -7.98 17.06 -31.93
CA LYS A 64 -7.11 18.10 -32.53
C LYS A 64 -6.25 17.53 -33.65
N LYS A 65 -5.66 16.35 -33.44
CA LYS A 65 -4.83 15.70 -34.45
C LYS A 65 -5.65 15.36 -35.70
N ILE A 66 -6.84 14.79 -35.52
CA ILE A 66 -7.74 14.46 -36.63
C ILE A 66 -8.18 15.72 -37.37
N ASP A 67 -8.48 16.81 -36.65
CA ASP A 67 -8.83 18.09 -37.26
C ASP A 67 -7.71 18.64 -38.14
N ASP A 68 -6.46 18.59 -37.65
CA ASP A 68 -5.29 19.03 -38.41
C ASP A 68 -5.08 18.14 -39.67
N GLU A 69 -5.14 16.81 -39.53
CA GLU A 69 -4.96 15.87 -40.65
C GLU A 69 -6.10 15.97 -41.70
N VAL A 70 -7.34 16.15 -41.26
CA VAL A 70 -8.49 16.30 -42.16
C VAL A 70 -8.42 17.62 -42.94
N ALA A 71 -8.01 18.71 -42.30
CA ALA A 71 -7.83 20.00 -42.95
C ALA A 71 -6.75 19.97 -44.04
N ASP A 72 -5.69 19.18 -43.83
CA ASP A 72 -4.62 18.96 -44.82
C ASP A 72 -5.08 18.12 -46.01
N ILE A 73 -6.03 17.19 -45.81
CA ILE A 73 -6.56 16.32 -46.87
C ILE A 73 -7.61 17.04 -47.72
N THR A 74 -8.52 17.80 -47.11
CA THR A 74 -9.66 18.37 -47.83
C THR A 74 -10.20 19.65 -47.19
N THR A 75 -10.61 20.58 -48.05
CA THR A 75 -11.38 21.78 -47.67
C THR A 75 -12.89 21.59 -47.84
N ASN A 76 -13.35 20.44 -48.33
CA ASN A 76 -14.77 20.15 -48.53
C ASN A 76 -15.44 19.75 -47.20
N PRO A 77 -16.42 20.50 -46.69
CA PRO A 77 -17.03 20.24 -45.38
C PRO A 77 -17.73 18.87 -45.26
N ALA A 78 -18.30 18.35 -46.36
CA ALA A 78 -19.00 17.08 -46.35
C ALA A 78 -18.04 15.88 -46.28
N ILE A 79 -16.89 15.99 -46.96
CA ILE A 79 -15.84 14.96 -46.93
C ILE A 79 -15.11 15.01 -45.58
N ALA A 80 -14.78 16.21 -45.09
CA ALA A 80 -14.17 16.40 -43.78
C ALA A 80 -15.02 15.80 -42.65
N LYS A 81 -16.34 16.01 -42.70
CA LYS A 81 -17.26 15.41 -41.71
C LYS A 81 -17.22 13.88 -41.72
N ARG A 82 -17.11 13.23 -42.89
CA ARG A 82 -17.03 11.77 -42.98
C ARG A 82 -15.70 11.24 -42.43
N LEU A 83 -14.58 11.85 -42.82
CA LEU A 83 -13.25 11.44 -42.35
C LEU A 83 -13.12 11.53 -40.83
N ARG A 84 -13.72 12.54 -40.19
CA ARG A 84 -13.77 12.64 -38.72
C ARG A 84 -14.52 11.47 -38.08
N VAL A 85 -15.71 11.14 -38.59
CA VAL A 85 -16.49 10.01 -38.07
C VAL A 85 -15.73 8.69 -38.22
N ASP A 86 -15.09 8.47 -39.36
CA ASP A 86 -14.30 7.26 -39.60
C ASP A 86 -13.06 7.19 -38.70
N ALA A 87 -12.52 8.34 -38.29
CA ALA A 87 -11.38 8.44 -37.37
C ALA A 87 -11.79 8.34 -35.88
N ASP A 88 -13.03 8.64 -35.52
CA ASP A 88 -13.52 8.50 -34.14
C ASP A 88 -13.66 7.02 -33.74
N GLN A 89 -14.12 6.17 -34.66
CA GLN A 89 -14.40 4.76 -34.38
C GLN A 89 -13.18 3.98 -33.82
N PRO A 90 -11.96 4.08 -34.38
CA PRO A 90 -10.79 3.42 -33.81
C PRO A 90 -10.43 3.88 -32.40
N PHE A 91 -10.68 5.15 -32.05
CA PHE A 91 -10.46 5.65 -30.69
C PHE A 91 -11.45 5.00 -29.72
N ASP A 92 -12.71 4.95 -30.09
CA ASP A 92 -13.77 4.38 -29.24
C ASP A 92 -13.53 2.87 -28.98
N GLU A 93 -13.16 2.11 -30.01
CA GLU A 93 -12.83 0.67 -29.88
C GLU A 93 -11.61 0.43 -28.96
N TRP A 94 -10.58 1.27 -29.09
CA TRP A 94 -9.41 1.21 -28.21
C TRP A 94 -9.76 1.63 -26.78
N ALA A 95 -10.57 2.67 -26.61
CA ALA A 95 -11.02 3.16 -25.31
C ALA A 95 -11.82 2.08 -24.56
N ASP A 96 -12.65 1.32 -25.26
CA ASP A 96 -13.39 0.21 -24.69
C ASP A 96 -12.47 -0.93 -24.25
N THR A 97 -11.41 -1.22 -25.03
CA THR A 97 -10.37 -2.19 -24.64
C THR A 97 -9.66 -1.77 -23.34
N VAL A 98 -9.34 -0.48 -23.21
CA VAL A 98 -8.73 0.08 -22.00
C VAL A 98 -9.67 -0.06 -20.79
N LYS A 99 -10.95 0.27 -20.96
CA LYS A 99 -11.96 0.14 -19.90
C LYS A 99 -12.13 -1.32 -19.47
N GLN A 100 -12.21 -2.24 -20.42
CA GLN A 100 -12.31 -3.67 -20.13
C GLN A 100 -11.09 -4.19 -19.35
N ALA A 101 -9.88 -3.83 -19.78
CA ALA A 101 -8.65 -4.22 -19.07
C ALA A 101 -8.63 -3.66 -17.63
N PHE A 102 -9.14 -2.44 -17.43
CA PHE A 102 -9.29 -1.84 -16.10
C PHE A 102 -10.35 -2.56 -15.25
N GLU A 103 -11.50 -2.91 -15.81
CA GLU A 103 -12.56 -3.62 -15.11
C GLU A 103 -12.11 -5.04 -14.70
N GLU A 104 -11.46 -5.78 -15.60
CA GLU A 104 -10.92 -7.11 -15.32
C GLU A 104 -9.86 -7.09 -14.20
N ARG A 105 -9.10 -5.99 -14.12
CA ARG A 105 -8.12 -5.75 -13.06
C ARG A 105 -8.76 -5.46 -11.71
N ASN A 106 -9.91 -4.79 -11.68
CA ASN A 106 -10.61 -4.38 -10.45
C ASN A 106 -11.84 -5.26 -10.12
N ALA A 107 -12.03 -6.39 -10.81
CA ALA A 107 -13.21 -7.22 -10.65
C ALA A 107 -13.34 -7.80 -9.21
N PRO A 108 -14.51 -7.63 -8.56
CA PRO A 108 -14.75 -8.15 -7.21
C PRO A 108 -14.68 -9.68 -7.19
N GLY A 109 -13.99 -10.25 -6.20
CA GLY A 109 -13.78 -11.70 -6.07
C GLY A 109 -12.38 -12.19 -6.46
N ARG A 110 -11.54 -11.33 -7.06
CA ARG A 110 -10.10 -11.58 -7.25
C ARG A 110 -9.24 -11.01 -6.10
N ALA A 111 -9.66 -11.20 -4.86
CA ALA A 111 -8.88 -11.05 -3.61
C ALA A 111 -7.95 -9.82 -3.40
N GLY A 112 -8.02 -8.74 -4.18
CA GLY A 112 -7.25 -7.51 -3.96
C GLY A 112 -7.10 -6.66 -5.22
N GLU A 113 -7.12 -5.34 -5.07
CA GLU A 113 -7.00 -4.38 -6.17
C GLU A 113 -5.53 -4.31 -6.66
N ALA A 114 -5.27 -4.57 -7.94
CA ALA A 114 -3.99 -4.19 -8.54
C ALA A 114 -4.01 -2.67 -8.81
N LEU A 115 -3.59 -1.92 -7.80
CA LEU A 115 -3.72 -0.47 -7.74
C LEU A 115 -2.91 0.22 -8.85
N ALA A 116 -3.42 1.35 -9.34
CA ALA A 116 -2.78 2.09 -10.42
C ALA A 116 -1.32 2.48 -10.13
N HIS A 117 -1.02 2.86 -8.88
CA HIS A 117 0.32 3.27 -8.47
C HIS A 117 1.32 2.12 -8.33
N PHE A 118 0.87 0.86 -8.43
CA PHE A 118 1.75 -0.32 -8.48
C PHE A 118 2.37 -0.54 -9.85
N PHE A 119 2.00 0.26 -10.86
CA PHE A 119 2.60 0.22 -12.18
C PHE A 119 3.43 1.48 -12.43
N SER A 120 4.55 1.33 -13.13
CA SER A 120 5.39 2.42 -13.61
C SER A 120 5.53 2.37 -15.14
N PHE A 121 5.92 3.49 -15.74
CA PHE A 121 6.21 3.58 -17.16
C PHE A 121 7.70 3.83 -17.37
N GLU A 122 8.39 2.86 -17.96
CA GLU A 122 9.83 2.90 -18.16
C GLU A 122 10.18 2.58 -19.60
N LYS A 123 10.89 3.51 -20.26
CA LYS A 123 11.43 3.32 -21.62
C LYS A 123 10.37 2.85 -22.64
N GLY A 124 9.14 3.35 -22.55
CA GLY A 124 8.08 2.98 -23.48
C GLY A 124 7.29 1.72 -23.10
N ARG A 125 7.51 1.16 -21.90
CA ARG A 125 6.86 -0.07 -21.44
C ARG A 125 6.26 0.09 -20.04
N ALA A 126 5.19 -0.66 -19.79
CA ALA A 126 4.67 -0.84 -18.44
C ALA A 126 5.61 -1.74 -17.63
N ALA A 127 5.88 -1.37 -16.38
CA ALA A 127 6.65 -2.15 -15.43
C ALA A 127 5.94 -2.18 -14.07
N ILE A 128 6.34 -3.10 -13.20
CA ILE A 128 5.84 -3.18 -11.83
C ILE A 128 6.66 -2.24 -10.96
N ASN A 129 5.98 -1.37 -10.23
CA ASN A 129 6.57 -0.48 -9.24
C ASN A 129 6.71 -1.21 -7.90
N HIS A 130 7.72 -2.07 -7.79
CA HIS A 130 8.02 -2.83 -6.57
C HIS A 130 8.18 -1.94 -5.35
N GLN A 131 8.74 -0.73 -5.52
CA GLN A 131 8.91 0.22 -4.43
C GLN A 131 7.55 0.72 -3.91
N ALA A 132 6.62 1.07 -4.80
CA ALA A 132 5.28 1.50 -4.40
C ALA A 132 4.48 0.36 -3.74
N ILE A 133 4.62 -0.87 -4.22
CA ILE A 133 4.00 -2.05 -3.57
C ILE A 133 4.56 -2.20 -2.16
N LYS A 134 5.89 -2.17 -2.01
CA LYS A 134 6.54 -2.29 -0.71
C LYS A 134 6.10 -1.19 0.24
N GLU A 135 6.06 0.07 -0.20
CA GLU A 135 5.61 1.19 0.61
C GLU A 135 4.15 1.05 1.04
N HIS A 136 3.27 0.56 0.16
CA HIS A 136 1.85 0.34 0.47
C HIS A 136 1.63 -0.70 1.59
N TYR A 137 2.47 -1.73 1.62
CA TYR A 137 2.39 -2.81 2.62
C TYR A 137 3.45 -2.70 3.73
N THR A 138 4.14 -1.56 3.83
CA THR A 138 5.04 -1.24 4.93
C THR A 138 4.35 -0.29 5.90
N SER A 139 4.15 -0.75 7.12
CA SER A 139 3.69 0.09 8.22
C SER A 139 4.89 0.75 8.91
N TYR A 140 4.78 2.04 9.17
CA TYR A 140 5.80 2.84 9.86
C TYR A 140 5.28 3.26 11.22
N TRP A 141 6.19 3.38 12.19
CA TRP A 141 5.86 3.96 13.48
C TRP A 141 5.50 5.44 13.35
N SER A 142 4.40 5.84 13.99
CA SER A 142 4.07 7.24 14.25
C SER A 142 5.02 7.85 15.30
N GLU A 143 5.14 9.18 15.33
CA GLU A 143 5.95 9.87 16.36
C GLU A 143 5.43 9.56 17.78
N ASP A 144 4.11 9.55 17.96
CA ASP A 144 3.46 9.20 19.23
C ASP A 144 3.70 7.73 19.60
N GLY A 145 3.62 6.81 18.62
CA GLY A 145 3.95 5.41 18.83
C GLY A 145 5.41 5.19 19.25
N LEU A 146 6.36 5.91 18.65
CA LEU A 146 7.77 5.89 19.06
C LEU A 146 7.96 6.42 20.49
N HIS A 147 7.26 7.50 20.85
CA HIS A 147 7.33 8.06 22.19
C HIS A 147 6.78 7.07 23.23
N LEU A 148 5.63 6.44 22.95
CA LEU A 148 5.05 5.43 23.81
C LEU A 148 5.93 4.18 23.94
N LEU A 149 6.55 3.73 22.84
CA LEU A 149 7.52 2.65 22.87
C LEU A 149 8.70 2.99 23.80
N SER A 150 9.24 4.21 23.72
CA SER A 150 10.32 4.65 24.60
C SER A 150 9.91 4.66 26.08
N LEU A 151 8.69 5.12 26.39
CA LEU A 151 8.15 5.08 27.75
C LEU A 151 7.96 3.64 28.24
N ALA A 152 7.48 2.74 27.39
CA ALA A 152 7.33 1.32 27.70
C ALA A 152 8.68 0.64 27.97
N GLU A 153 9.72 0.96 27.20
CA GLU A 153 11.09 0.48 27.43
C GLU A 153 11.66 0.95 28.77
N GLN A 154 11.45 2.23 29.11
CA GLN A 154 11.86 2.79 30.40
C GLN A 154 11.14 2.10 31.57
N ALA A 155 9.82 1.93 31.46
CA ALA A 155 9.02 1.25 32.47
C ALA A 155 9.43 -0.22 32.62
N LYS A 156 9.69 -0.92 31.52
CA LYS A 156 10.21 -2.29 31.55
C LYS A 156 11.53 -2.37 32.31
N LYS A 157 12.48 -1.47 32.05
CA LYS A 157 13.77 -1.44 32.74
C LYS A 157 13.61 -1.32 34.26
N VAL A 158 12.75 -0.40 34.72
CA VAL A 158 12.47 -0.24 36.15
C VAL A 158 11.85 -1.51 36.75
N LEU A 159 10.93 -2.15 36.04
CA LEU A 159 10.31 -3.40 36.51
C LEU A 159 11.29 -4.58 36.51
N ASP A 160 12.22 -4.64 35.56
CA ASP A 160 13.30 -5.63 35.53
C ASP A 160 14.26 -5.41 36.71
N GLU A 161 14.61 -4.16 37.04
CA GLU A 161 15.41 -3.80 38.21
C GLU A 161 14.72 -4.19 39.52
N ILE A 162 13.40 -3.92 39.65
CA ILE A 162 12.60 -4.36 40.81
C ILE A 162 12.57 -5.89 40.89
N THR A 163 12.42 -6.58 39.77
CA THR A 163 12.42 -8.05 39.71
C THR A 163 13.77 -8.62 40.13
N ALA A 164 14.88 -8.02 39.68
CA ALA A 164 16.22 -8.41 40.07
C ALA A 164 16.47 -8.18 41.57
N PHE A 165 16.08 -7.00 42.09
CA PHE A 165 16.16 -6.68 43.52
C PHE A 165 15.32 -7.66 44.38
N MET A 166 14.10 -7.97 43.95
CA MET A 166 13.23 -8.95 44.60
C MET A 166 13.80 -10.37 44.56
N LYS A 167 14.50 -10.78 43.49
CA LYS A 167 15.22 -12.06 43.45
C LYS A 167 16.38 -12.08 44.44
N GLU A 168 17.19 -11.02 44.47
CA GLU A 168 18.34 -10.89 45.38
C GLU A 168 17.90 -10.85 46.86
N LYS A 169 16.80 -10.14 47.16
CA LYS A 169 16.23 -10.05 48.51
C LYS A 169 15.35 -11.25 48.86
N GLY A 170 14.67 -11.88 47.92
CA GLY A 170 13.90 -13.11 48.11
C GLY A 170 14.78 -14.29 48.54
N VAL A 171 16.00 -14.38 48.01
CA VAL A 171 17.03 -15.32 48.48
C VAL A 171 17.46 -15.02 49.93
N ASN A 172 17.39 -13.76 50.38
CA ASN A 172 17.67 -13.36 51.75
C ASN A 172 16.46 -13.47 52.70
N LEU A 173 15.23 -13.33 52.20
CA LEU A 173 13.97 -13.46 52.96
C LEU A 173 13.66 -14.92 53.34
N LEU A 174 14.09 -15.89 52.52
CA LEU A 174 14.02 -17.32 52.86
C LEU A 174 14.88 -17.73 54.07
N LYS A 175 15.76 -16.84 54.56
CA LYS A 175 16.63 -17.07 55.73
C LYS A 175 16.24 -16.25 56.96
N GLN A 176 15.19 -15.43 56.91
CA GLN A 176 14.71 -14.69 58.07
C GLN A 176 13.44 -15.33 58.65
N PRO A 177 13.29 -15.39 59.98
CA PRO A 177 12.07 -15.89 60.60
C PRO A 177 10.92 -14.93 60.28
N VAL A 178 9.90 -15.44 59.61
CA VAL A 178 8.65 -14.70 59.32
C VAL A 178 7.95 -14.42 60.65
N LEU A 179 7.81 -13.15 61.02
CA LEU A 179 6.99 -12.76 62.16
C LEU A 179 5.50 -12.79 61.75
N PRO A 180 4.58 -13.15 62.64
CA PRO A 180 3.15 -13.20 62.32
C PRO A 180 2.64 -11.77 62.07
N GLY A 181 2.40 -11.42 60.81
CA GLY A 181 1.88 -10.12 60.41
C GLY A 181 2.22 -9.68 58.99
N ASP A 182 3.28 -10.24 58.39
CA ASP A 182 3.71 -9.86 57.05
C ASP A 182 2.81 -10.49 55.98
N ARG A 183 1.88 -9.69 55.45
CA ARG A 183 1.06 -10.10 54.30
C ARG A 183 1.94 -10.12 53.05
N PRO A 184 1.84 -11.16 52.20
CA PRO A 184 2.40 -11.11 50.86
C PRO A 184 1.67 -10.03 50.04
N PHE A 185 2.42 -9.15 49.37
CA PHE A 185 1.88 -8.32 48.30
C PHE A 185 1.36 -9.26 47.20
N MET A 186 0.06 -9.52 47.18
CA MET A 186 -0.59 -10.06 45.99
C MET A 186 -0.63 -8.94 44.94
N VAL A 187 0.19 -9.08 43.91
CA VAL A 187 -0.03 -8.40 42.62
C VAL A 187 -1.33 -8.96 42.06
N MET A 188 -2.46 -8.34 42.42
CA MET A 188 -3.77 -8.68 41.88
C MET A 188 -3.86 -8.11 40.47
N GLY A 189 -3.79 -9.00 39.48
CA GLY A 189 -4.16 -8.71 38.10
C GLY A 189 -5.64 -8.35 38.03
N TYR A 190 -5.92 -7.06 37.84
CA TYR A 190 -7.19 -6.61 37.29
C TYR A 190 -6.95 -6.27 35.82
N THR A 191 -7.36 -7.15 34.91
CA THR A 191 -7.55 -6.80 33.51
C THR A 191 -8.96 -6.22 33.34
N MET A 192 -9.07 -4.96 32.94
CA MET A 192 -10.34 -4.41 32.45
C MET A 192 -10.64 -5.06 31.08
N PRO A 193 -11.88 -5.52 30.82
CA PRO A 193 -12.26 -6.04 29.51
C PRO A 193 -12.06 -4.95 28.43
N GLY A 194 -11.27 -5.27 27.40
CA GLY A 194 -11.00 -4.37 26.27
C GLY A 194 -9.77 -3.47 26.39
N TYR A 195 -8.99 -3.57 27.47
CA TYR A 195 -7.69 -2.89 27.60
C TYR A 195 -6.57 -3.94 27.59
N ASP A 196 -5.98 -4.15 26.43
CA ASP A 196 -4.92 -5.12 26.26
C ASP A 196 -3.59 -4.43 26.63
N PRO A 197 -2.91 -4.79 27.73
CA PRO A 197 -1.85 -3.94 28.28
C PRO A 197 -0.59 -3.91 27.40
N ILE A 198 0.02 -2.73 27.28
CA ILE A 198 1.27 -2.50 26.52
C ILE A 198 2.44 -3.29 27.12
N LEU A 199 2.48 -3.47 28.45
CA LEU A 199 3.46 -4.30 29.15
C LEU A 199 2.77 -5.56 29.68
N ARG A 200 3.31 -6.74 29.38
CA ARG A 200 2.78 -8.04 29.80
C ARG A 200 3.87 -8.92 30.39
N GLN A 201 3.50 -9.84 31.28
CA GLN A 201 4.40 -10.89 31.73
C GLN A 201 4.16 -12.16 30.89
N ARG A 202 5.19 -12.65 30.19
CA ARG A 202 5.19 -13.94 29.49
C ARG A 202 6.38 -14.77 29.95
N GLU A 203 6.11 -16.00 30.39
CA GLU A 203 7.14 -16.95 30.86
C GLU A 203 8.06 -16.36 31.95
N GLY A 204 7.51 -15.50 32.81
CA GLY A 204 8.24 -14.84 33.88
C GLY A 204 9.01 -13.57 33.47
N ASN A 205 9.03 -13.21 32.18
CA ASN A 205 9.68 -12.00 31.66
C ASN A 205 8.66 -10.91 31.32
N ILE A 206 9.07 -9.65 31.43
CA ILE A 206 8.26 -8.50 31.01
C ILE A 206 8.52 -8.24 29.53
N VAL A 207 7.45 -8.20 28.75
CA VAL A 207 7.46 -8.05 27.29
C VAL A 207 6.59 -6.86 26.92
N ILE A 208 7.04 -6.08 25.94
CA ILE A 208 6.28 -4.97 25.36
C ILE A 208 5.45 -5.54 24.21
N ASN A 209 4.14 -5.27 24.19
CA ASN A 209 3.30 -5.57 23.03
C ASN A 209 3.36 -4.41 22.03
N GLU A 210 4.34 -4.47 21.12
CA GLU A 210 4.55 -3.44 20.10
C GLU A 210 3.36 -3.33 19.12
N GLU A 211 2.64 -4.43 18.84
CA GLU A 211 1.47 -4.41 17.96
C GLU A 211 0.32 -3.58 18.54
N GLU A 212 0.12 -3.61 19.85
CA GLU A 212 -0.89 -2.79 20.51
C GLU A 212 -0.55 -1.30 20.40
N ILE A 213 0.73 -0.94 20.56
CA ILE A 213 1.19 0.45 20.44
C ILE A 213 1.00 0.93 18.99
N ALA A 214 1.38 0.10 18.02
CA ALA A 214 1.29 0.46 16.61
C ALA A 214 -0.14 0.52 16.05
N ASN A 215 -1.08 -0.28 16.58
CA ASN A 215 -2.46 -0.31 16.11
C ASN A 215 -3.33 0.84 16.67
N HIS A 216 -2.91 1.48 17.77
CA HIS A 216 -3.63 2.62 18.37
C HIS A 216 -3.12 4.00 17.91
N PHE A 217 -2.00 4.08 17.16
CA PHE A 217 -1.33 5.34 16.80
C PHE A 217 -0.75 5.40 15.38
#